data_AF-A0A2S2N7C3-F1
#
_entry.id   AF-A0A2S2N7C3-F1
#
_cell.length_a   1.000
_cell.length_b   1.000
_cell.length_c   1.000
_cell.angle_alpha   90.00
_cell.angle_beta   90.00
_cell.angle_gamma   90.00
#
_symmetry.space_group_name_H-M   'P 1'
#
loop_
_entity.id
_entity.type
_entity.pdbx_description
1 polymer ?
#
loop_
_entity_poly.entity_id
_entity_poly.type
_entity_poly.pdbx_seq_one_letter_code
_entity_poly.pdbx_strand_id
1 'polypeptide(L)'
;MTKHMKFGINETIKSLFPAMQLKEIQKYIPDIKQNDINKGPTGVRAQPLWANGTMAEDLVLDIASDDPSNLVKHRIMHCRSAPSPSATSSLPIGEVIVDKMFTKYPHLNNQ
;
A
#
# COMPACT_ATOMS: atom_id res chain seq x y z
N MET A 1 -11.16 11.30 -10.99
CA MET A 1 -10.02 12.15 -10.55
C MET A 1 -10.40 13.16 -9.46
N THR A 2 -11.55 13.84 -9.55
CA THR A 2 -12.00 14.86 -8.57
C THR A 2 -12.25 14.33 -7.15
N LYS A 3 -12.57 13.04 -6.98
CA LYS A 3 -12.92 12.42 -5.67
C LYS A 3 -11.83 12.57 -4.59
N HIS A 4 -10.55 12.65 -4.98
CA HIS A 4 -9.42 12.73 -4.03
C HIS A 4 -8.67 14.07 -4.06
N MET A 5 -9.15 15.05 -4.84
CA MET A 5 -8.45 16.32 -5.03
C MET A 5 -8.38 17.15 -3.75
N LYS A 6 -9.48 17.19 -2.99
CA LYS A 6 -9.53 17.87 -1.68
C LYS A 6 -8.53 17.28 -0.69
N PHE A 7 -8.39 15.96 -0.68
CA PHE A 7 -7.42 15.26 0.15
C PHE A 7 -5.99 15.61 -0.26
N GLY A 8 -5.68 15.52 -1.56
CA GLY A 8 -4.35 15.86 -2.07
C GLY A 8 -3.92 17.31 -1.81
N ILE A 9 -4.84 18.27 -1.96
CA ILE A 9 -4.58 19.69 -1.64
C ILE A 9 -4.27 19.84 -0.14
N ASN A 10 -5.05 19.20 0.72
CA ASN A 10 -4.87 19.30 2.17
C ASN A 10 -3.51 18.73 2.61
N GLU A 11 -3.13 17.56 2.09
CA GLU A 11 -1.81 16.94 2.38
C GLU A 11 -0.65 17.79 1.84
N THR A 12 -0.82 18.43 0.67
CA THR A 12 0.17 19.34 0.11
C THR A 12 0.38 20.57 1.00
N ILE A 13 -0.71 21.18 1.48
CA ILE A 13 -0.64 22.33 2.40
C ILE A 13 0.05 21.94 3.71
N LYS A 14 -0.30 20.80 4.31
CA LYS A 14 0.37 20.32 5.53
C LYS A 14 1.86 20.05 5.34
N SER A 15 2.25 19.55 4.16
CA SER A 15 3.65 19.31 3.81
C SER A 15 4.45 20.61 3.67
N LEU A 16 3.82 21.68 3.17
CA LEU A 16 4.44 23.00 3.01
C LEU A 16 4.48 23.79 4.33
N PHE A 17 3.49 23.61 5.21
CA PHE A 17 3.34 24.35 6.46
C PHE A 17 3.38 23.42 7.69
N PRO A 18 4.57 23.20 8.30
CA PRO A 18 4.71 22.32 9.48
C PRO A 18 3.79 22.68 10.65
N ALA A 19 3.42 23.95 10.81
CA ALA A 19 2.47 24.39 11.84
C ALA A 19 1.07 23.76 11.68
N MET A 20 0.62 23.54 10.44
CA MET A 20 -0.65 22.85 10.17
C MET A 20 -0.56 21.37 10.53
N GLN A 21 0.57 20.74 10.25
CA GLN A 21 0.83 19.35 10.65
C GLN A 21 0.88 19.22 12.18
N LEU A 22 1.56 20.14 12.87
CA LEU A 22 1.62 20.20 14.34
C LEU A 22 0.21 20.25 14.95
N LYS A 23 -0.67 21.10 14.40
CA LYS A 23 -2.07 21.21 14.86
C LYS A 23 -2.86 19.91 14.71
N GLU A 24 -2.60 19.13 13.67
CA GLU A 24 -3.23 17.81 13.49
C GLU A 24 -2.70 16.79 14.51
N ILE A 25 -1.39 16.78 14.77
CA ILE A 25 -0.77 15.89 15.78
C ILE A 25 -1.27 16.24 17.19
N GLN A 26 -1.43 17.53 17.49
CA GLN A 26 -1.91 18.02 18.79
C GLN A 26 -3.32 17.54 19.16
N LYS A 27 -4.12 17.05 18.20
CA LYS A 27 -5.40 16.39 18.49
C LYS A 27 -5.21 15.06 19.24
N TYR A 28 -4.05 14.43 19.10
CA TYR A 28 -3.69 13.16 19.75
C TYR A 28 -2.72 13.37 20.91
N ILE A 29 -1.76 14.30 20.76
CA ILE A 29 -0.75 14.60 21.78
C ILE A 29 -0.69 16.13 21.96
N PRO A 30 -1.51 16.72 22.86
CA PRO A 30 -1.65 18.18 22.99
C PRO A 30 -0.36 18.90 23.38
N ASP A 31 0.52 18.25 24.15
CA ASP A 31 1.72 18.86 24.72
C ASP A 31 2.88 18.99 23.73
N ILE A 32 2.78 18.41 22.53
CA ILE A 32 3.84 18.47 21.52
C ILE A 32 4.00 19.89 20.99
N LYS A 33 5.26 20.35 20.91
CA LYS A 33 5.64 21.70 20.47
C LYS A 33 6.41 21.63 19.17
N GLN A 34 6.54 22.78 18.52
CA GLN A 34 7.28 22.89 17.27
C GLN A 34 8.75 22.45 17.41
N ASN A 35 9.37 22.69 18.56
CA ASN A 35 10.76 22.31 18.83
C ASN A 35 10.97 20.79 18.98
N ASP A 36 9.90 20.03 19.19
CA ASP A 36 9.96 18.57 19.28
C ASP A 36 9.93 17.91 17.90
N ILE A 37 9.67 18.69 16.84
CA ILE A 37 9.51 18.21 15.46
C ILE A 37 10.69 18.65 14.61
N ASN A 38 11.33 17.68 13.96
CA ASN A 38 12.35 17.92 12.94
C ASN A 38 11.89 17.34 11.60
N LYS A 39 12.38 17.92 10.50
CA LYS A 39 12.10 17.39 9.17
C LYS A 39 12.77 16.03 9.01
N GLY A 40 11.98 15.00 8.78
CA GLY A 40 12.44 13.67 8.41
C GLY A 40 12.54 13.48 6.88
N PRO A 41 13.05 12.31 6.44
CA PRO A 41 13.03 11.95 5.03
C PRO A 41 11.59 11.75 4.51
N THR A 42 11.39 11.97 3.22
CA THR A 42 10.10 11.76 2.56
C THR A 42 9.90 10.27 2.24
N GLY A 43 8.78 9.70 2.70
CA GLY A 43 8.33 8.38 2.27
C GLY A 43 7.31 8.48 1.13
N VAL A 44 7.45 7.63 0.11
CA VAL A 44 6.44 7.49 -0.97
C VAL A 44 5.79 6.11 -0.84
N ARG A 45 4.46 6.08 -0.72
CA ARG A 45 3.69 4.84 -0.74
C ARG A 45 3.16 4.60 -2.15
N ALA A 46 3.52 3.46 -2.73
CA ALA A 46 2.88 3.00 -3.97
C ALA A 46 1.48 2.46 -3.63
N GLN A 47 0.43 3.15 -4.07
CA GLN A 47 -0.96 2.75 -3.88
C GLN A 47 -1.66 2.59 -5.24
N PRO A 48 -2.18 1.41 -5.56
CA PRO A 48 -2.92 1.19 -6.80
C PRO A 48 -4.24 1.96 -6.85
N LEU A 49 -4.57 2.43 -8.04
CA LEU A 49 -5.85 3.03 -8.37
C LEU A 49 -6.54 2.16 -9.41
N TRP A 50 -7.80 1.80 -9.17
CA TRP A 50 -8.62 1.08 -10.12
C TRP A 50 -9.10 2.00 -11.25
N ALA A 51 -9.50 1.40 -12.38
CA ALA A 51 -9.97 2.16 -13.55
C ALA A 51 -11.21 3.04 -13.24
N ASN A 52 -12.04 2.64 -12.27
CA ASN A 52 -13.18 3.42 -11.80
C ASN A 52 -12.78 4.58 -10.85
N GLY A 53 -11.48 4.75 -10.57
CA GLY A 53 -10.95 5.80 -9.70
C GLY A 53 -11.06 5.54 -8.21
N THR A 54 -11.39 4.32 -7.76
CA THR A 54 -11.26 3.92 -6.35
C THR A 54 -9.84 3.46 -6.05
N MET A 55 -9.36 3.75 -4.84
CA MET A 55 -8.05 3.27 -4.39
C MET A 55 -8.16 1.82 -3.94
N ALA A 56 -7.12 1.02 -4.18
CA ALA A 56 -7.01 -0.27 -3.51
C ALA A 56 -6.74 -0.05 -2.02
N GLU A 57 -7.49 -0.76 -1.17
CA GLU A 57 -7.42 -0.63 0.29
C GLU A 57 -6.49 -1.69 0.91
N ASP A 58 -6.41 -2.87 0.29
CA ASP A 58 -5.68 -4.05 0.79
C ASP A 58 -4.66 -4.61 -0.20
N LEU A 59 -4.00 -5.70 0.20
CA LEU A 59 -3.08 -6.50 -0.62
C LEU A 59 -3.78 -7.01 -1.88
N VAL A 60 -3.28 -6.64 -3.05
CA VAL A 60 -3.79 -7.10 -4.35
C VAL A 60 -2.80 -8.09 -4.95
N LEU A 61 -3.24 -9.34 -5.11
CA LEU A 61 -2.45 -10.42 -5.71
C LEU A 61 -3.10 -10.86 -7.02
N ASP A 62 -2.40 -10.73 -8.15
CA ASP A 62 -2.92 -11.13 -9.46
C ASP A 62 -1.88 -11.88 -10.30
N ILE A 63 -2.32 -12.84 -11.11
CA ILE A 63 -1.44 -13.52 -12.08
C ILE A 63 -1.37 -12.70 -13.36
N ALA A 64 -0.17 -12.55 -13.94
CA ALA A 64 0.01 -11.71 -15.13
C ALA A 64 -0.69 -12.26 -16.38
N SER A 65 -0.97 -13.56 -16.44
CA SER A 65 -1.83 -14.18 -17.46
C SER A 65 -2.40 -15.52 -17.01
N ASP A 66 -3.68 -15.74 -17.27
CA ASP A 66 -4.33 -17.05 -17.06
C ASP A 66 -4.13 -18.02 -18.24
N ASP A 67 -3.52 -17.56 -19.33
CA ASP A 67 -3.23 -18.38 -20.50
C ASP A 67 -1.99 -19.27 -20.24
N PRO A 68 -2.15 -20.60 -20.15
CA PRO A 68 -1.05 -21.51 -19.88
C PRO A 68 -0.04 -21.60 -21.03
N SER A 69 -0.41 -21.18 -22.25
CA SER A 69 0.54 -21.13 -23.38
C SER A 69 1.58 -20.02 -23.21
N ASN A 70 1.28 -18.98 -22.43
CA ASN A 70 2.22 -17.93 -22.08
C ASN A 70 3.06 -18.31 -20.86
N LEU A 71 4.02 -19.19 -21.07
CA LEU A 71 4.87 -19.77 -20.02
C LEU A 71 5.48 -18.73 -19.07
N VAL A 72 5.88 -17.57 -19.57
CA VAL A 72 6.50 -16.53 -18.74
C VAL A 72 5.45 -15.83 -17.88
N LYS A 73 4.39 -15.28 -18.49
CA LYS A 73 3.39 -14.49 -17.75
C LYS A 73 2.55 -15.34 -16.81
N HIS A 74 2.32 -16.61 -17.14
CA HIS A 74 1.55 -17.51 -16.30
C HIS A 74 2.24 -17.82 -14.95
N ARG A 75 3.56 -17.67 -14.89
CA ARG A 75 4.36 -17.91 -13.66
C ARG A 75 4.68 -16.64 -12.86
N ILE A 76 4.08 -15.51 -13.21
CA ILE A 76 4.33 -14.24 -12.53
C ILE A 76 3.07 -13.85 -11.73
N MET A 77 3.24 -13.75 -10.41
CA MET A 77 2.26 -13.13 -9.52
C MET A 77 2.69 -11.70 -9.19
N HIS A 78 1.83 -10.74 -9.48
CA HIS A 78 1.97 -9.37 -9.03
C HIS A 78 1.44 -9.24 -7.61
N CYS A 79 2.32 -8.82 -6.69
CA CYS A 79 1.97 -8.42 -5.34
C CYS A 79 1.98 -6.89 -5.27
N ARG A 80 0.80 -6.28 -5.08
CA ARG A 80 0.59 -4.83 -5.10
C ARG A 80 -0.10 -4.39 -3.81
N SER A 81 0.12 -3.14 -3.41
CA SER A 81 -0.57 -2.53 -2.25
C SER A 81 -0.35 -3.28 -0.93
N ALA A 82 0.92 -3.48 -0.54
CA ALA A 82 1.19 -4.11 0.75
C ALA A 82 0.52 -3.28 1.89
N PRO A 83 -0.26 -3.94 2.79
CA PRO A 83 -1.02 -3.26 3.82
C PRO A 83 -0.08 -2.73 4.91
N SER A 84 -0.39 -1.59 5.52
CA SER A 84 0.43 -1.06 6.61
C SER A 84 0.05 -1.73 7.93
N PRO A 85 1.00 -2.28 8.72
CA PRO A 85 2.46 -2.29 8.50
C PRO A 85 2.92 -3.58 7.79
N SER A 86 3.41 -3.47 6.56
CA SER A 86 3.76 -4.65 5.75
C SER A 86 4.97 -5.39 6.30
N ALA A 87 5.89 -4.66 6.93
CA ALA A 87 7.08 -5.22 7.55
C ALA A 87 6.70 -6.18 8.70
N THR A 88 5.77 -5.76 9.58
CA THR A 88 5.34 -6.56 10.73
C THR A 88 4.42 -7.71 10.32
N SER A 89 3.69 -7.58 9.21
CA SER A 89 2.78 -8.60 8.70
C SER A 89 3.37 -9.43 7.55
N SER A 90 4.69 -9.40 7.37
CA SER A 90 5.36 -10.05 6.23
C SER A 90 5.19 -11.56 6.19
N LEU A 91 5.21 -12.24 7.34
CA LEU A 91 5.02 -13.69 7.44
C LEU A 91 3.59 -14.12 7.05
N PRO A 92 2.51 -13.55 7.64
CA PRO A 92 1.14 -13.84 7.18
C PRO A 92 0.89 -13.49 5.72
N ILE A 93 1.48 -12.40 5.21
CA ILE A 93 1.39 -12.05 3.78
C ILE A 93 2.03 -13.14 2.92
N GLY A 94 3.17 -13.69 3.37
CA GLY A 94 3.83 -14.82 2.72
C GLY A 94 2.93 -16.05 2.64
N GLU A 95 2.28 -16.42 3.75
CA GLU A 95 1.32 -17.53 3.80
C GLU A 95 0.18 -17.32 2.79
N VAL A 96 -0.43 -16.14 2.77
CA VAL A 96 -1.52 -15.81 1.81
C VAL A 96 -1.04 -15.91 0.36
N ILE A 97 0.18 -15.51 0.06
CA ILE A 97 0.76 -15.63 -1.30
C ILE A 97 0.92 -17.11 -1.67
N VAL A 98 1.46 -17.93 -0.77
CA VAL A 98 1.67 -19.36 -0.99
C VAL A 98 0.34 -20.09 -1.18
N ASP A 99 -0.64 -19.84 -0.31
CA ASP A 99 -1.98 -20.42 -0.41
C ASP A 99 -2.66 -20.09 -1.73
N LYS A 100 -2.51 -18.85 -2.20
CA LYS A 100 -3.05 -18.42 -3.50
C LYS A 100 -2.34 -19.12 -4.66
N MET A 101 -1.04 -19.35 -4.55
CA MET A 101 -0.27 -20.09 -5.55
C MET A 101 -0.67 -21.57 -5.59
N PHE A 102 -0.85 -22.23 -4.44
CA PHE A 102 -1.29 -23.63 -4.41
C PHE A 102 -2.72 -23.81 -4.89
N THR A 103 -3.61 -22.87 -4.58
CA THR A 103 -4.97 -22.87 -5.12
C THR A 103 -4.97 -22.77 -6.64
N LYS A 104 -4.11 -21.91 -7.21
CA LYS A 104 -3.99 -21.71 -8.66
C LYS A 104 -3.28 -22.88 -9.35
N TYR A 105 -2.26 -23.43 -8.70
CA TYR A 105 -1.37 -24.47 -9.22
C TYR A 105 -1.28 -25.64 -8.24
N PRO A 106 -2.31 -26.50 -8.17
CA PRO A 106 -2.36 -27.58 -7.17
C PRO A 106 -1.19 -28.57 -7.24
N HIS A 107 -0.56 -28.70 -8.41
CA HIS A 107 0.60 -29.56 -8.62
C HIS A 107 1.85 -29.11 -7.83
N LEU A 108 1.91 -27.83 -7.41
CA LEU A 108 3.01 -27.31 -6.59
C LEU A 108 2.90 -27.71 -5.12
N ASN A 109 1.73 -28.14 -4.64
CA ASN A 109 1.48 -28.47 -3.23
C ASN A 109 1.99 -29.88 -2.84
N ASN A 110 2.53 -30.64 -3.78
CA ASN A 110 2.97 -32.03 -3.58
C ASN A 110 4.51 -32.17 -3.57
N GLN A 111 5.25 -31.08 -3.32
CA GLN A 111 6.71 -31.09 -3.16
C GLN A 111 7.11 -30.92 -1.69
#